data_AF-A0A834FVW5-F1
#
_entry.id   AF-A0A834FVW5-F1
#
_cell.length_a   1.000
_cell.length_b   1.000
_cell.length_c   1.000
_cell.angle_alpha   90.00
_cell.angle_beta   90.00
_cell.angle_gamma   90.00
#
_symmetry.space_group_name_H-M   'P 1'
#
loop_
_entity.id
_entity.type
_entity.pdbx_description
1 polymer ?
#
loop_
_entity_poly.entity_id
_entity_poly.type
_entity_poly.pdbx_seq_one_letter_code
_entity_poly.pdbx_strand_id
1 'polypeptide(L)'
;MAGSWNGLISDPHQTGPSALRNSHSQVKARTLKILSKSLLFAPNNQTQRSKEQKKNCTIKSSAMAFGGSAVAPPSAVAGAGGPSGTRQVKLERECELRIEVSPDSPLRLRILAGTAEIFGTEIAPEIWLSFPPGLKFAVFSWYGATIEMDGATETDYTADETPMISYVNVHAVLEGRRNRAKASPTDSDLSQGPRVIVVGPTDSGKSTLSRMLLSWAAKQGWKPTFVDLDIGQGSITIPGCIAATPIELPIDPVEGIPLEMPLVYFHGHPNPGPNVDLYKVLVKELAQILERQFAGNAESRAAGMVINTMGWIENVGYELLLHSIDALKANVVLVLGQEKLFSMLKDVLKSKPNVDVVKLQKSGGVVTRLGNVRKKARHYRIKEYFYGPSNDFSPHSNTANFSDLSIYRVGGGPQAPRSALPIGAEPAADPTRLVHVTISKDMHHAVLAVSYAKEPDQIISSNVAGFICITEIDFDRKKITYLAPSVGELPGRFLIMGSLAWLET
;
A
#
# COMPACT_ATOMS: atom_id res chain seq x y z
N MET A 1 13.54 14.84 -72.99
CA MET A 1 12.74 14.28 -74.10
C MET A 1 12.08 13.01 -73.60
N ALA A 2 10.80 12.85 -73.94
CA ALA A 2 9.82 11.82 -73.52
C ALA A 2 10.29 10.35 -73.70
N GLY A 3 9.68 9.29 -73.16
CA GLY A 3 8.41 9.01 -72.45
C GLY A 3 8.21 7.47 -72.52
N SER A 4 7.97 6.76 -71.41
CA SER A 4 6.69 6.15 -70.94
C SER A 4 5.92 5.32 -71.97
N TRP A 5 5.42 4.12 -71.58
CA TRP A 5 4.00 3.71 -71.69
C TRP A 5 3.67 2.52 -70.75
N ASN A 6 2.72 2.75 -69.82
CA ASN A 6 1.93 1.79 -68.99
C ASN A 6 0.85 1.10 -69.87
N GLY A 7 0.14 0.00 -69.55
CA GLY A 7 -0.49 -0.58 -68.34
C GLY A 7 -1.91 -1.04 -68.77
N LEU A 8 -2.36 -2.29 -68.59
CA LEU A 8 -3.04 -2.93 -67.44
C LEU A 8 -4.57 -3.19 -67.65
N ILE A 9 -4.94 -4.48 -67.46
CA ILE A 9 -6.13 -5.10 -66.81
C ILE A 9 -7.47 -5.27 -67.57
N SER A 10 -7.98 -6.51 -67.48
CA SER A 10 -9.37 -6.96 -67.71
C SER A 10 -9.74 -8.12 -66.73
N ASP A 11 -10.83 -7.95 -65.96
CA ASP A 11 -11.99 -8.87 -65.72
C ASP A 11 -11.81 -10.37 -65.28
N PRO A 12 -12.88 -11.16 -64.91
CA PRO A 12 -13.86 -11.02 -63.80
C PRO A 12 -14.29 -12.38 -63.11
N HIS A 13 -15.25 -12.30 -62.16
CA HIS A 13 -16.35 -13.25 -61.82
C HIS A 13 -16.19 -14.58 -60.98
N GLN A 14 -17.18 -14.75 -60.07
CA GLN A 14 -17.99 -15.96 -59.68
C GLN A 14 -17.85 -16.68 -58.29
N THR A 15 -18.95 -16.56 -57.49
CA THR A 15 -19.75 -17.55 -56.71
C THR A 15 -19.19 -18.46 -55.57
N GLY A 16 -19.63 -18.18 -54.32
CA GLY A 16 -20.05 -19.04 -53.15
C GLY A 16 -19.18 -20.23 -52.66
N PRO A 17 -19.45 -20.92 -51.49
CA PRO A 17 -20.48 -20.72 -50.42
C PRO A 17 -19.97 -20.87 -48.94
N SER A 18 -20.87 -20.61 -47.97
CA SER A 18 -20.98 -21.10 -46.57
C SER A 18 -19.81 -21.07 -45.58
N ALA A 19 -19.97 -20.36 -44.44
CA ALA A 19 -19.71 -20.87 -43.07
C ALA A 19 -20.03 -19.83 -41.96
N LEU A 20 -20.88 -20.26 -41.02
CA LEU A 20 -20.85 -20.03 -39.55
C LEU A 20 -20.34 -18.67 -39.02
N ARG A 21 -21.25 -17.87 -38.44
CA ARG A 21 -20.90 -16.83 -37.44
C ARG A 21 -21.83 -16.85 -36.22
N ASN A 22 -21.18 -17.03 -35.09
CA ASN A 22 -21.31 -16.31 -33.82
C ASN A 22 -22.64 -16.32 -33.07
N SER A 23 -22.73 -17.23 -32.11
CA SER A 23 -23.49 -17.04 -30.87
C SER A 23 -22.68 -16.19 -29.88
N HIS A 24 -23.02 -14.92 -29.76
CA HIS A 24 -22.65 -14.07 -28.62
C HIS A 24 -23.56 -14.39 -27.43
N SER A 25 -23.03 -14.94 -26.34
CA SER A 25 -23.73 -15.08 -25.07
C SER A 25 -23.32 -13.96 -24.10
N GLN A 26 -24.30 -13.11 -23.85
CA GLN A 26 -24.43 -12.11 -22.80
C GLN A 26 -23.92 -12.55 -21.42
N VAL A 27 -23.21 -11.66 -20.73
CA VAL A 27 -23.32 -11.51 -19.27
C VAL A 27 -23.62 -10.04 -18.98
N LYS A 28 -24.80 -9.81 -18.40
CA LYS A 28 -25.44 -8.51 -18.20
C LYS A 28 -24.80 -7.75 -17.03
N ALA A 29 -24.48 -6.48 -17.28
CA ALA A 29 -24.25 -5.46 -16.26
C ALA A 29 -25.52 -5.22 -15.43
N ARG A 30 -25.38 -5.16 -14.10
CA ARG A 30 -26.37 -4.59 -13.18
C ARG A 30 -25.77 -3.33 -12.56
N THR A 31 -26.06 -2.19 -13.17
CA THR A 31 -25.87 -0.86 -12.59
C THR A 31 -27.13 -0.51 -11.80
N LEU A 32 -27.05 -0.43 -10.47
CA LEU A 32 -28.11 0.19 -9.67
C LEU A 32 -27.86 1.69 -9.59
N LYS A 33 -28.76 2.46 -10.22
CA LYS A 33 -28.94 3.89 -10.00
C LYS A 33 -29.48 4.11 -8.58
N ILE A 34 -28.81 4.92 -7.77
CA ILE A 34 -29.46 5.63 -6.68
C ILE A 34 -29.24 7.12 -6.90
N LEU A 35 -30.36 7.81 -6.95
CA LEU A 35 -30.55 9.21 -7.32
C LEU A 35 -29.96 10.17 -6.29
N SER A 36 -29.33 11.20 -6.83
CA SER A 36 -29.05 12.49 -6.22
C SER A 36 -30.30 13.09 -5.55
N LYS A 37 -30.18 13.44 -4.26
CA LYS A 37 -30.92 14.56 -3.69
C LYS A 37 -29.95 15.45 -2.91
N SER A 38 -29.52 16.49 -3.61
CA SER A 38 -28.94 17.70 -3.06
C SER A 38 -29.99 18.40 -2.20
N LEU A 39 -29.65 18.65 -0.93
CA LEU A 39 -30.37 19.63 -0.11
C LEU A 39 -29.33 20.59 0.47
N LEU A 40 -29.45 21.83 0.01
CA LEU A 40 -28.74 23.00 0.46
C LEU A 40 -28.96 23.20 1.97
N PHE A 41 -27.90 23.42 2.73
CA PHE A 41 -27.98 24.18 3.98
C PHE A 41 -26.83 25.18 4.04
N ALA A 42 -27.21 26.46 3.95
CA ALA A 42 -26.37 27.61 4.24
C ALA A 42 -26.14 27.73 5.77
N PRO A 43 -25.03 28.35 6.21
CA PRO A 43 -24.65 28.39 7.62
C PRO A 43 -25.44 29.47 8.38
N ASN A 44 -26.03 29.09 9.51
CA ASN A 44 -26.59 30.06 10.45
C ASN A 44 -25.53 30.44 11.50
N ASN A 45 -25.13 31.71 11.45
CA ASN A 45 -24.41 32.41 12.50
C ASN A 45 -25.29 32.50 13.75
N GLN A 46 -24.85 31.95 14.87
CA GLN A 46 -25.21 32.49 16.19
C GLN A 46 -24.05 32.32 17.18
N THR A 47 -23.37 33.43 17.39
CA THR A 47 -22.48 33.68 18.51
C THR A 47 -23.33 34.11 19.70
N GLN A 48 -23.24 33.43 20.86
CA GLN A 48 -23.00 34.07 22.16
C GLN A 48 -22.93 33.07 23.33
N ARG A 49 -21.78 33.12 24.00
CA ARG A 49 -21.53 33.07 25.46
C ARG A 49 -22.30 32.06 26.33
N SER A 50 -21.53 31.16 26.95
CA SER A 50 -21.58 30.96 28.41
C SER A 50 -20.26 30.39 28.94
N LYS A 51 -19.77 31.02 30.00
CA LYS A 51 -18.59 30.70 30.79
C LYS A 51 -18.87 29.56 31.78
N GLU A 52 -17.77 29.00 32.30
CA GLU A 52 -17.63 28.31 33.60
C GLU A 52 -18.29 26.94 33.81
N GLN A 53 -17.46 25.89 33.90
CA GLN A 53 -17.17 25.22 35.17
C GLN A 53 -16.02 24.20 35.01
N LYS A 54 -14.85 24.54 35.54
CA LYS A 54 -13.79 23.58 35.90
C LYS A 54 -14.08 23.13 37.33
N LYS A 55 -14.19 21.82 37.57
CA LYS A 55 -14.11 21.26 38.92
C LYS A 55 -12.88 20.34 39.02
N ASN A 56 -12.04 20.71 39.98
CA ASN A 56 -10.88 19.97 40.49
C ASN A 56 -11.27 18.58 40.99
N CYS A 57 -10.47 17.57 40.63
CA CYS A 57 -10.41 16.32 41.38
C CYS A 57 -9.12 16.33 42.21
N THR A 58 -9.28 16.43 43.53
CA THR A 58 -8.20 16.45 44.53
C THR A 58 -7.78 15.02 44.84
N ILE A 59 -6.49 14.74 44.66
CA ILE A 59 -5.83 13.50 45.08
C ILE A 59 -5.75 13.48 46.61
N LYS A 60 -6.30 12.43 47.25
CA LYS A 60 -5.95 12.08 48.64
C LYS A 60 -5.05 10.86 48.63
N SER A 61 -3.80 11.08 49.01
CA SER A 61 -2.83 10.07 49.42
C SER A 61 -3.13 9.59 50.84
N SER A 62 -3.12 8.27 51.06
CA SER A 62 -2.85 7.68 52.37
C SER A 62 -1.90 6.50 52.19
N ALA A 63 -0.81 6.54 52.96
CA ALA A 63 0.22 5.52 53.07
C ALA A 63 0.13 4.80 54.43
N MET A 64 0.89 3.70 54.53
CA MET A 64 1.16 2.78 55.67
C MET A 64 0.26 1.54 55.75
N ALA A 65 0.73 0.35 56.12
CA ALA A 65 2.06 -0.28 56.22
C ALA A 65 1.83 -1.79 56.53
N PHE A 66 2.76 -2.63 56.06
CA PHE A 66 3.15 -4.00 56.45
C PHE A 66 2.25 -4.93 57.31
N GLY A 67 2.09 -6.16 56.80
CA GLY A 67 1.82 -7.39 57.56
C GLY A 67 1.88 -8.63 56.64
N GLY A 68 2.77 -9.59 56.94
CA GLY A 68 3.14 -10.68 56.03
C GLY A 68 2.41 -12.02 56.19
N SER A 69 2.88 -12.98 55.36
CA SER A 69 2.66 -14.44 55.33
C SER A 69 1.35 -14.98 54.74
N ALA A 70 1.42 -15.65 53.58
CA ALA A 70 1.71 -17.09 53.45
C ALA A 70 1.35 -17.59 52.03
N VAL A 71 2.17 -18.51 51.50
CA VAL A 71 2.06 -19.13 50.16
C VAL A 71 1.18 -20.37 50.22
N ALA A 72 0.29 -20.56 49.23
CA ALA A 72 -0.32 -21.85 48.87
C ALA A 72 -0.51 -21.93 47.33
N PRO A 73 -0.35 -23.12 46.71
CA PRO A 73 -0.17 -23.27 45.27
C PRO A 73 -1.50 -23.24 44.47
N PRO A 74 -1.47 -22.97 43.15
CA PRO A 74 -2.67 -22.98 42.33
C PRO A 74 -3.10 -24.42 41.99
N SER A 75 -4.37 -24.73 42.23
CA SER A 75 -5.05 -25.89 41.69
C SER A 75 -5.36 -25.68 40.20
N ALA A 76 -5.07 -26.71 39.41
CA ALA A 76 -5.31 -26.75 37.98
C ALA A 76 -6.70 -27.30 37.62
N VAL A 77 -7.22 -26.78 36.51
CA VAL A 77 -8.24 -27.30 35.58
C VAL A 77 -9.73 -27.19 35.96
N ALA A 78 -10.43 -26.29 35.27
CA ALA A 78 -11.71 -26.58 34.63
C ALA A 78 -11.78 -25.77 33.32
N GLY A 79 -11.99 -26.48 32.20
CA GLY A 79 -11.93 -25.94 30.85
C GLY A 79 -13.21 -25.24 30.37
N ALA A 80 -13.01 -24.49 29.28
CA ALA A 80 -13.89 -24.25 28.15
C ALA A 80 -15.37 -23.89 28.42
N GLY A 81 -15.64 -22.60 28.30
CA GLY A 81 -16.97 -22.02 28.14
C GLY A 81 -16.86 -20.52 27.86
N GLY A 82 -16.28 -20.12 26.72
CA GLY A 82 -16.32 -18.73 26.29
C GLY A 82 -17.77 -18.33 25.97
N PRO A 83 -18.24 -17.12 26.34
CA PRO A 83 -19.62 -16.74 26.10
C PRO A 83 -19.90 -16.64 24.60
N SER A 84 -20.79 -17.49 24.10
CA SER A 84 -21.35 -17.39 22.74
C SER A 84 -22.41 -16.29 22.68
N GLY A 85 -21.99 -15.04 22.91
CA GLY A 85 -22.85 -13.87 22.91
C GLY A 85 -22.21 -12.68 22.23
N THR A 86 -22.98 -12.01 21.37
CA THR A 86 -22.66 -10.68 20.85
C THR A 86 -22.46 -9.70 22.00
N ARG A 87 -21.40 -8.87 21.96
CA ARG A 87 -21.18 -7.79 22.92
C ARG A 87 -21.36 -6.43 22.25
N GLN A 88 -21.81 -5.43 23.00
CA GLN A 88 -21.96 -4.06 22.52
C GLN A 88 -20.99 -3.13 23.22
N VAL A 89 -20.42 -2.19 22.46
CA VAL A 89 -19.54 -1.14 22.95
C VAL A 89 -20.14 0.20 22.53
N LYS A 90 -20.40 1.06 23.51
CA LYS A 90 -20.79 2.44 23.25
C LYS A 90 -19.53 3.29 23.18
N LEU A 91 -19.34 3.95 22.05
CA LEU A 91 -18.24 4.85 21.77
C LEU A 91 -18.75 6.29 21.89
N GLU A 92 -18.11 7.07 22.76
CA GLU A 92 -18.41 8.49 22.90
C GLU A 92 -17.82 9.29 21.72
N ARG A 93 -18.23 10.55 21.59
CA ARG A 93 -17.71 11.47 20.58
C ARG A 93 -16.18 11.59 20.68
N GLU A 94 -15.52 11.63 19.52
CA GLU A 94 -14.07 11.80 19.35
C GLU A 94 -13.22 10.70 20.02
N CYS A 95 -13.82 9.55 20.30
CA CYS A 95 -13.13 8.36 20.82
C CYS A 95 -12.90 7.32 19.72
N GLU A 96 -11.93 6.42 19.94
CA GLU A 96 -11.74 5.20 19.16
C GLU A 96 -11.76 3.94 20.02
N LEU A 97 -12.38 2.88 19.49
CA LEU A 97 -12.25 1.52 19.99
C LEU A 97 -11.07 0.87 19.26
N ARG A 98 -10.00 0.56 19.99
CA ARG A 98 -8.82 -0.14 19.47
C ARG A 98 -9.00 -1.63 19.66
N ILE A 99 -8.73 -2.41 18.61
CA ILE A 99 -9.02 -3.83 18.56
C ILE A 99 -7.81 -4.60 18.03
N GLU A 100 -7.44 -5.66 18.73
CA GLU A 100 -6.62 -6.76 18.23
C GLU A 100 -7.50 -8.01 18.16
N VAL A 101 -7.77 -8.49 16.95
CA VAL A 101 -8.56 -9.70 16.72
C VAL A 101 -7.77 -10.90 17.24
N SER A 102 -8.48 -11.86 17.85
CA SER A 102 -7.87 -13.13 18.28
C SER A 102 -7.07 -13.77 17.14
N PRO A 103 -5.90 -14.39 17.42
CA PRO A 103 -5.14 -15.11 16.40
C PRO A 103 -5.84 -16.39 15.91
N ASP A 104 -6.85 -16.87 16.63
CA ASP A 104 -7.47 -18.19 16.39
C ASP A 104 -8.82 -18.11 15.68
N SER A 105 -9.49 -16.94 15.66
CA SER A 105 -10.83 -16.80 15.09
C SER A 105 -11.09 -15.38 14.57
N PRO A 106 -11.92 -15.22 13.52
CA PRO A 106 -12.29 -13.91 13.01
C PRO A 106 -13.20 -13.17 14.00
N LEU A 107 -13.23 -11.85 13.87
CA LEU A 107 -14.15 -10.97 14.60
C LEU A 107 -15.14 -10.35 13.62
N ARG A 108 -16.43 -10.40 13.92
CA ARG A 108 -17.45 -9.63 13.20
C ARG A 108 -17.85 -8.40 13.98
N LEU A 109 -18.08 -7.28 13.29
CA LEU A 109 -18.69 -6.10 13.91
C LEU A 109 -19.67 -5.39 12.98
N ARG A 110 -20.62 -4.66 13.56
CA ARG A 110 -21.52 -3.75 12.86
C ARG A 110 -21.85 -2.52 13.71
N ILE A 111 -22.30 -1.43 13.06
CA ILE A 111 -22.78 -0.23 13.75
C ILE A 111 -24.29 -0.33 13.96
N LEU A 112 -24.74 -0.26 15.22
CA LEU A 112 -26.17 -0.27 15.56
C LEU A 112 -26.77 1.14 15.62
N ALA A 113 -25.98 2.14 16.04
CA ALA A 113 -26.42 3.51 16.15
C ALA A 113 -25.24 4.48 15.96
N GLY A 114 -25.53 5.69 15.48
CA GLY A 114 -24.52 6.71 15.21
C GLY A 114 -23.69 6.41 13.96
N THR A 115 -22.50 7.02 13.87
CA THR A 115 -21.59 6.89 12.73
C THR A 115 -20.19 6.59 13.21
N ALA A 116 -19.48 5.69 12.53
CA ALA A 116 -18.10 5.38 12.83
C ALA A 116 -17.31 5.10 11.54
N GLU A 117 -16.00 5.25 11.60
CA GLU A 117 -15.08 4.97 10.51
C GLU A 117 -13.88 4.14 10.96
N ILE A 118 -13.38 3.29 10.06
CA ILE A 118 -12.07 2.64 10.21
C ILE A 118 -11.13 3.27 9.21
N PHE A 119 -10.12 3.98 9.71
CA PHE A 119 -9.06 4.60 8.90
C PHE A 119 -9.58 5.42 7.72
N GLY A 120 -10.62 6.22 7.96
CA GLY A 120 -11.23 7.15 7.01
C GLY A 120 -12.35 6.57 6.14
N THR A 121 -12.65 5.28 6.30
CA THR A 121 -13.77 4.62 5.60
C THR A 121 -14.94 4.47 6.56
N GLU A 122 -16.06 5.09 6.21
CA GLU A 122 -17.29 5.05 6.99
C GLU A 122 -17.93 3.66 6.92
N ILE A 123 -18.38 3.15 8.07
CA ILE A 123 -19.03 1.84 8.16
C ILE A 123 -20.54 2.03 7.98
N ALA A 124 -21.12 1.28 7.05
CA ALA A 124 -22.56 1.26 6.84
C ALA A 124 -23.29 0.70 8.09
N PRO A 125 -24.39 1.33 8.55
CA PRO A 125 -25.19 0.82 9.66
C PRO A 125 -25.71 -0.59 9.39
N GLU A 126 -25.80 -1.39 10.45
CA GLU A 126 -26.40 -2.73 10.49
C GLU A 126 -25.74 -3.82 9.61
N ILE A 127 -24.68 -3.47 8.85
CA ILE A 127 -23.92 -4.42 8.03
C ILE A 127 -22.80 -5.06 8.84
N TRP A 128 -22.76 -6.39 8.87
CA TRP A 128 -21.66 -7.15 9.47
C TRP A 128 -20.42 -7.12 8.58
N LEU A 129 -19.32 -6.60 9.12
CA LEU A 129 -17.98 -6.72 8.58
C LEU A 129 -17.23 -7.83 9.31
N SER A 130 -16.51 -8.69 8.58
CA SER A 130 -15.74 -9.81 9.14
C SER A 130 -14.24 -9.53 9.02
N PHE A 131 -13.56 -9.44 10.14
CA PHE A 131 -12.13 -9.15 10.23
C PHE A 131 -11.33 -10.43 10.48
N PRO A 132 -10.24 -10.66 9.73
CA PRO A 132 -9.45 -11.87 9.85
C PRO A 132 -8.69 -11.95 11.19
N PRO A 133 -8.29 -13.16 11.61
CA PRO A 133 -7.51 -13.37 12.82
C PRO A 133 -6.22 -12.52 12.89
N GLY A 134 -5.89 -12.01 14.07
CA GLY A 134 -4.68 -11.23 14.33
C GLY A 134 -4.65 -9.82 13.71
N LEU A 135 -5.73 -9.38 13.06
CA LEU A 135 -5.80 -8.02 12.53
C LEU A 135 -5.87 -7.00 13.66
N LYS A 136 -5.14 -5.89 13.49
CA LYS A 136 -5.14 -4.75 14.42
C LYS A 136 -5.73 -3.54 13.73
N PHE A 137 -6.79 -2.95 14.31
CA PHE A 137 -7.44 -1.77 13.76
C PHE A 137 -8.09 -0.91 14.85
N ALA A 138 -8.58 0.26 14.47
CA ALA A 138 -9.32 1.15 15.36
C ALA A 138 -10.61 1.62 14.67
N VAL A 139 -11.72 1.58 15.42
CA VAL A 139 -13.01 2.13 15.00
C VAL A 139 -13.18 3.48 15.69
N PHE A 140 -13.14 4.56 14.93
CA PHE A 140 -13.25 5.93 15.44
C PHE A 140 -14.64 6.51 15.18
N SER A 141 -15.14 7.35 16.09
CA SER A 141 -16.40 8.08 15.88
C SER A 141 -16.26 9.58 16.13
N TRP A 142 -16.68 10.38 15.14
CA TRP A 142 -16.75 11.84 15.26
C TRP A 142 -17.90 12.34 16.14
N TYR A 143 -18.97 11.54 16.30
CA TYR A 143 -20.23 11.99 16.92
C TYR A 143 -20.79 11.02 17.97
N GLY A 144 -20.10 9.89 18.19
CA GLY A 144 -20.57 8.77 19.00
C GLY A 144 -21.20 7.67 18.16
N ALA A 145 -21.03 6.42 18.60
CA ALA A 145 -21.58 5.24 17.95
C ALA A 145 -21.84 4.10 18.94
N THR A 146 -22.76 3.20 18.61
CA THR A 146 -22.91 1.91 19.29
C THR A 146 -22.47 0.82 18.34
N ILE A 147 -21.46 0.07 18.73
CA ILE A 147 -20.84 -1.00 17.95
C ILE A 147 -21.29 -2.33 18.56
N GLU A 148 -21.76 -3.26 17.72
CA GLU A 148 -21.97 -4.65 18.11
C GLU A 148 -20.84 -5.50 17.54
N MET A 149 -20.32 -6.40 18.37
CA MET A 149 -19.19 -7.28 18.07
C MET A 149 -19.56 -8.72 18.36
N ASP A 150 -19.14 -9.63 17.49
CA ASP A 150 -19.30 -11.06 17.63
C ASP A 150 -17.99 -11.78 17.31
N GLY A 151 -17.48 -12.56 18.25
CA GLY A 151 -16.16 -13.19 18.17
C GLY A 151 -15.16 -12.68 19.21
N ALA A 152 -14.03 -13.37 19.29
CA ALA A 152 -13.00 -13.13 20.29
C ALA A 152 -12.02 -12.04 19.86
N THR A 153 -11.62 -11.20 20.82
CA THR A 153 -10.51 -10.26 20.71
C THR A 153 -9.38 -10.73 21.61
N GLU A 154 -8.14 -10.52 21.18
CA GLU A 154 -6.98 -10.65 22.07
C GLU A 154 -6.93 -9.46 23.04
N THR A 155 -7.13 -8.25 22.50
CA THR A 155 -7.32 -7.04 23.29
C THR A 155 -8.32 -6.10 22.62
N ASP A 156 -9.15 -5.43 23.41
CA ASP A 156 -9.94 -4.28 22.96
C ASP A 156 -10.15 -3.27 24.08
N TYR A 157 -10.01 -1.99 23.77
CA TYR A 157 -10.19 -0.90 24.73
C TYR A 157 -10.53 0.41 24.01
N THR A 158 -11.27 1.28 24.71
CA THR A 158 -11.61 2.61 24.20
C THR A 158 -10.53 3.62 24.59
N ALA A 159 -10.17 4.50 23.66
CA ALA A 159 -9.27 5.63 23.87
C ALA A 159 -9.94 6.94 23.46
N ASP A 160 -9.76 7.98 24.27
CA ASP A 160 -10.24 9.35 24.07
C ASP A 160 -9.14 10.31 23.60
N GLU A 161 -7.88 10.04 23.93
CA GLU A 161 -6.73 10.75 23.34
C GLU A 161 -6.36 10.17 21.96
N THR A 162 -6.73 10.91 20.91
CA THR A 162 -6.41 10.56 19.51
C THR A 162 -5.86 11.76 18.73
N PRO A 163 -4.98 11.54 17.74
CA PRO A 163 -4.50 12.60 16.86
C PRO A 163 -5.48 12.93 15.71
N MET A 164 -6.72 12.41 15.73
CA MET A 164 -7.65 12.46 14.59
C MET A 164 -8.00 13.88 14.16
N ILE A 165 -8.16 14.81 15.11
CA ILE A 165 -8.41 16.23 14.82
C ILE A 165 -7.25 16.84 14.01
N SER A 166 -6.00 16.49 14.35
CA SER A 166 -4.83 16.98 13.61
C SER A 166 -4.79 16.40 12.20
N TYR A 167 -5.14 15.13 12.04
CA TYR A 167 -5.16 14.46 10.73
C TYR A 167 -6.24 15.02 9.80
N VAL A 168 -7.46 15.24 10.31
CA VAL A 168 -8.55 15.82 9.49
C VAL A 168 -8.27 17.28 9.14
N ASN A 169 -7.62 18.05 10.01
CA ASN A 169 -7.18 19.41 9.70
C ASN A 169 -6.17 19.44 8.55
N VAL A 170 -5.23 18.49 8.51
CA VAL A 170 -4.32 18.33 7.37
C VAL A 170 -5.13 18.02 6.11
N HIS A 171 -6.06 17.07 6.16
CA HIS A 171 -6.92 16.75 5.01
C HIS A 171 -7.68 17.96 4.49
N ALA A 172 -8.26 18.80 5.36
CA ALA A 172 -8.95 20.03 4.96
C ALA A 172 -8.03 21.03 4.23
N VAL A 173 -6.77 21.16 4.64
CA VAL A 173 -5.78 22.00 3.95
C VAL A 173 -5.42 21.42 2.58
N LEU A 174 -5.23 20.10 2.50
CA LEU A 174 -4.95 19.41 1.24
C LEU A 174 -6.12 19.55 0.27
N GLU A 175 -7.34 19.48 0.77
CA GLU A 175 -8.56 19.68 -0.01
C GLU A 175 -8.63 21.09 -0.62
N GLY A 176 -8.29 22.11 0.17
CA GLY A 176 -8.13 23.47 -0.36
C GLY A 176 -7.08 23.55 -1.48
N ARG A 177 -5.98 22.79 -1.40
CA ARG A 177 -4.97 22.73 -2.47
C ARG A 177 -5.49 22.05 -3.73
N ARG A 178 -6.21 20.92 -3.60
CA ARG A 178 -6.82 20.22 -4.74
C ARG A 178 -7.81 21.10 -5.49
N ASN A 179 -8.69 21.81 -4.76
CA ASN A 179 -9.66 22.72 -5.36
C ASN A 179 -8.99 23.88 -6.11
N ARG A 180 -7.94 24.49 -5.55
CA ARG A 180 -7.14 25.51 -6.26
C ARG A 180 -6.44 24.96 -7.50
N ALA A 181 -5.90 23.75 -7.41
CA ALA A 181 -5.27 23.08 -8.54
C ALA A 181 -6.28 22.82 -9.68
N LYS A 182 -7.46 22.29 -9.35
CA LYS A 182 -8.54 22.04 -10.31
C LYS A 182 -9.07 23.32 -10.97
N ALA A 183 -9.07 24.44 -10.24
CA ALA A 183 -9.49 25.74 -10.76
C ALA A 183 -8.40 26.48 -11.57
N SER A 184 -7.16 25.99 -11.57
CA SER A 184 -6.04 26.65 -12.24
C SER A 184 -5.92 26.20 -13.71
N PRO A 185 -5.38 27.04 -14.60
CA PRO A 185 -5.15 26.66 -16.00
C PRO A 185 -4.28 25.42 -16.10
N THR A 186 -4.61 24.50 -17.01
CA THR A 186 -3.96 23.19 -17.11
C THR A 186 -2.44 23.28 -17.33
N ASP A 187 -1.97 24.32 -17.99
CA ASP A 187 -0.55 24.49 -18.33
C ASP A 187 0.24 25.26 -17.26
N SER A 188 -0.39 25.56 -16.12
CA SER A 188 0.27 26.22 -14.98
C SER A 188 0.75 25.21 -13.94
N ASP A 189 1.88 25.51 -13.30
CA ASP A 189 2.37 24.76 -12.12
C ASP A 189 1.36 24.77 -10.98
N LEU A 190 0.48 25.78 -10.95
CA LEU A 190 -0.61 25.90 -9.98
C LEU A 190 -1.69 24.83 -10.17
N SER A 191 -1.76 24.18 -11.34
CA SER A 191 -2.68 23.06 -11.60
C SER A 191 -2.26 21.74 -10.95
N GLN A 192 -1.09 21.71 -10.30
CA GLN A 192 -0.61 20.54 -9.58
C GLN A 192 -1.25 20.45 -8.18
N GLY A 193 -1.98 19.36 -7.96
CA GLY A 193 -2.51 18.98 -6.64
C GLY A 193 -1.41 18.66 -5.62
N PRO A 194 -1.76 18.50 -4.34
CA PRO A 194 -0.81 18.22 -3.30
C PRO A 194 -0.11 16.86 -3.50
N ARG A 195 1.21 16.85 -3.37
CA ARG A 195 2.06 15.65 -3.38
C ARG A 195 2.60 15.45 -1.97
N VAL A 196 1.89 14.63 -1.20
CA VAL A 196 2.07 14.48 0.24
C VAL A 196 2.95 13.28 0.51
N ILE A 197 4.06 13.44 1.22
CA ILE A 197 4.92 12.34 1.67
C ILE A 197 4.87 12.20 3.18
N VAL A 198 4.62 10.98 3.66
CA VAL A 198 4.51 10.65 5.08
C VAL A 198 5.78 9.96 5.54
N VAL A 199 6.52 10.59 6.44
CA VAL A 199 7.84 10.12 6.91
C VAL A 199 7.89 9.94 8.42
N GLY A 200 8.80 9.10 8.90
CA GLY A 200 8.93 8.76 10.32
C GLY A 200 9.47 7.35 10.55
N PRO A 201 9.87 7.02 11.80
CA PRO A 201 10.46 5.73 12.13
C PRO A 201 9.47 4.57 11.93
N THR A 202 9.94 3.33 12.07
CA THR A 202 9.05 2.18 12.14
C THR A 202 8.03 2.33 13.27
N ASP A 203 6.80 1.87 13.05
CA ASP A 203 5.72 1.89 14.03
C ASP A 203 5.35 3.30 14.53
N SER A 204 5.28 4.26 13.60
CA SER A 204 4.73 5.61 13.86
C SER A 204 3.33 5.86 13.29
N GLY A 205 2.74 4.89 12.57
CA GLY A 205 1.40 5.01 11.98
C GLY A 205 1.35 5.58 10.55
N LYS A 206 2.47 5.59 9.80
CA LYS A 206 2.55 6.15 8.43
C LYS A 206 1.54 5.56 7.46
N SER A 207 1.46 4.24 7.38
CA SER A 207 0.52 3.54 6.49
C SER A 207 -0.94 3.84 6.85
N THR A 208 -1.24 3.92 8.15
CA THR A 208 -2.58 4.26 8.66
C THR A 208 -2.96 5.71 8.31
N LEU A 209 -2.06 6.67 8.52
CA LEU A 209 -2.29 8.06 8.12
C LEU A 209 -2.48 8.18 6.60
N SER A 210 -1.66 7.48 5.82
CA SER A 210 -1.77 7.46 4.36
C SER A 210 -3.15 6.94 3.93
N ARG A 211 -3.61 5.83 4.53
CA ARG A 211 -4.96 5.27 4.30
C ARG A 211 -6.07 6.28 4.61
N MET A 212 -6.00 6.96 5.76
CA MET A 212 -6.98 7.99 6.13
C MET A 212 -7.05 9.13 5.13
N LEU A 213 -5.89 9.70 4.75
CA LEU A 213 -5.83 10.81 3.79
C LEU A 213 -6.35 10.42 2.40
N LEU A 214 -6.10 9.18 1.97
CA LEU A 214 -6.61 8.63 0.72
C LEU A 214 -8.13 8.41 0.78
N SER A 215 -8.61 7.71 1.82
CA SER A 215 -10.04 7.42 1.98
C SER A 215 -10.89 8.67 2.12
N TRP A 216 -10.44 9.67 2.88
CA TRP A 216 -11.17 10.93 3.00
C TRP A 216 -11.19 11.74 1.70
N ALA A 217 -10.12 11.69 0.90
CA ALA A 217 -10.08 12.32 -0.41
C ALA A 217 -11.02 11.62 -1.41
N ALA A 218 -10.99 10.28 -1.44
CA ALA A 218 -11.89 9.48 -2.26
C ALA A 218 -13.36 9.67 -1.87
N LYS A 219 -13.64 9.78 -0.57
CA LYS A 219 -14.99 10.14 -0.05
C LYS A 219 -15.49 11.48 -0.59
N GLN A 220 -14.60 12.42 -0.90
CA GLN A 220 -14.92 13.73 -1.48
C GLN A 220 -14.93 13.71 -3.02
N GLY A 221 -14.79 12.55 -3.65
CA GLY A 221 -14.81 12.38 -5.10
C GLY A 221 -13.47 12.64 -5.80
N TRP A 222 -12.38 12.81 -5.05
CA TRP A 222 -11.04 12.87 -5.64
C TRP A 222 -10.51 11.48 -5.93
N LYS A 223 -9.58 11.39 -6.89
CA LYS A 223 -8.89 10.15 -7.23
C LYS A 223 -7.37 10.28 -6.99
N PRO A 224 -6.92 10.48 -5.74
CA PRO A 224 -5.49 10.65 -5.47
C PRO A 224 -4.73 9.37 -5.82
N THR A 225 -3.50 9.52 -6.30
CA THR A 225 -2.59 8.38 -6.46
C THR A 225 -1.98 8.01 -5.11
N PHE A 226 -2.14 6.77 -4.69
CA PHE A 226 -1.35 6.20 -3.60
C PHE A 226 -0.02 5.71 -4.14
N VAL A 227 1.09 6.12 -3.52
CA VAL A 227 2.44 5.66 -3.81
C VAL A 227 2.99 4.99 -2.56
N ASP A 228 3.39 3.73 -2.66
CA ASP A 228 3.96 2.97 -1.55
C ASP A 228 5.42 2.64 -1.83
N LEU A 229 6.31 3.33 -1.11
CA LEU A 229 7.77 3.14 -1.19
C LEU A 229 8.29 2.20 -0.08
N ASP A 230 7.43 1.64 0.78
CA ASP A 230 7.84 0.67 1.78
C ASP A 230 7.98 -0.74 1.18
N ILE A 231 9.17 -1.04 0.64
CA ILE A 231 9.47 -2.38 0.10
C ILE A 231 9.47 -3.49 1.16
N GLY A 232 9.43 -3.17 2.46
CA GLY A 232 9.45 -4.16 3.53
C GLY A 232 8.06 -4.58 4.00
N GLN A 233 7.09 -3.66 4.01
CA GLN A 233 5.74 -3.84 4.54
C GLN A 233 4.65 -3.15 3.68
N GLY A 234 4.91 -2.98 2.38
CA GLY A 234 3.99 -2.35 1.44
C GLY A 234 2.61 -3.01 1.41
N SER A 235 1.61 -2.21 1.06
CA SER A 235 0.18 -2.51 1.15
C SER A 235 -0.50 -2.75 -0.20
N ILE A 236 0.19 -2.44 -1.31
CA ILE A 236 -0.34 -2.63 -2.67
C ILE A 236 -0.11 -4.07 -3.15
N THR A 237 1.07 -4.64 -2.92
CA THR A 237 1.42 -5.97 -3.46
C THR A 237 2.36 -6.72 -2.50
N ILE A 238 3.04 -7.75 -2.98
CA ILE A 238 4.01 -8.52 -2.20
C ILE A 238 5.19 -7.63 -1.73
N PRO A 239 5.93 -8.05 -0.69
CA PRO A 239 7.15 -7.36 -0.28
C PRO A 239 8.17 -7.26 -1.42
N GLY A 240 9.13 -6.35 -1.28
CA GLY A 240 10.18 -6.10 -2.27
C GLY A 240 9.74 -5.22 -3.43
N CYS A 241 8.59 -4.57 -3.34
CA CYS A 241 8.02 -3.76 -4.41
C CYS A 241 7.86 -2.30 -4.01
N ILE A 242 8.18 -1.41 -4.95
CA ILE A 242 7.70 -0.04 -4.96
C ILE A 242 6.48 -0.02 -5.87
N ALA A 243 5.38 0.58 -5.43
CA ALA A 243 4.15 0.53 -6.20
C ALA A 243 3.33 1.82 -6.14
N ALA A 244 2.44 2.01 -7.10
CA ALA A 244 1.44 3.08 -7.08
C ALA A 244 0.12 2.64 -7.70
N THR A 245 -0.99 3.17 -7.19
CA THR A 245 -2.33 2.91 -7.73
C THR A 245 -3.27 4.10 -7.43
N PRO A 246 -4.19 4.47 -8.33
CA PRO A 246 -5.23 5.45 -8.01
C PRO A 246 -6.20 4.90 -6.96
N ILE A 247 -6.62 5.75 -6.02
CA ILE A 247 -7.65 5.42 -5.03
C ILE A 247 -8.93 6.17 -5.40
N GLU A 248 -9.90 5.47 -5.99
CA GLU A 248 -11.15 6.08 -6.45
C GLU A 248 -12.28 6.05 -5.42
N LEU A 249 -12.24 5.06 -4.53
CA LEU A 249 -13.21 4.85 -3.46
C LEU A 249 -12.48 4.73 -2.12
N PRO A 250 -13.15 5.05 -0.99
CA PRO A 250 -12.59 4.79 0.33
C PRO A 250 -12.08 3.35 0.45
N ILE A 251 -10.87 3.20 1.00
CA ILE A 251 -10.18 1.91 1.10
C ILE A 251 -10.96 0.99 2.05
N ASP A 252 -11.35 -0.18 1.58
CA ASP A 252 -12.11 -1.11 2.40
C ASP A 252 -11.28 -1.55 3.62
N PRO A 253 -11.85 -1.53 4.84
CA PRO A 253 -11.08 -1.87 6.05
C PRO A 253 -10.71 -3.35 6.14
N VAL A 254 -11.40 -4.24 5.42
CA VAL A 254 -11.17 -5.68 5.36
C VAL A 254 -10.38 -6.04 4.10
N GLU A 255 -10.91 -5.70 2.93
CA GLU A 255 -10.34 -6.08 1.62
C GLU A 255 -9.13 -5.23 1.24
N GLY A 256 -9.00 -4.03 1.82
CA GLY A 256 -7.88 -3.15 1.56
C GLY A 256 -7.97 -2.42 0.21
N ILE A 257 -6.84 -2.35 -0.49
CA ILE A 257 -6.68 -1.52 -1.69
C ILE A 257 -7.07 -2.34 -2.92
N PRO A 258 -8.01 -1.88 -3.77
CA PRO A 258 -8.33 -2.56 -5.02
C PRO A 258 -7.12 -2.66 -5.95
N LEU A 259 -6.87 -3.85 -6.52
CA LEU A 259 -5.67 -4.17 -7.28
C LEU A 259 -5.91 -4.23 -8.81
N GLU A 260 -6.73 -3.34 -9.36
CA GLU A 260 -7.12 -3.43 -10.77
C GLU A 260 -5.94 -3.22 -11.74
N MET A 261 -5.19 -2.13 -11.61
CA MET A 261 -4.01 -1.85 -12.46
C MET A 261 -2.92 -1.06 -11.72
N PRO A 262 -2.25 -1.65 -10.71
CA PRO A 262 -1.14 -0.98 -10.05
C PRO A 262 0.11 -0.91 -10.94
N LEU A 263 0.85 0.18 -10.80
CA LEU A 263 2.25 0.27 -11.22
C LEU A 263 3.09 -0.41 -10.13
N VAL A 264 3.93 -1.36 -10.50
CA VAL A 264 4.73 -2.19 -9.60
C VAL A 264 6.14 -2.38 -10.17
N TYR A 265 7.12 -1.97 -9.38
CA TYR A 265 8.53 -2.14 -9.65
C TYR A 265 9.16 -3.03 -8.59
N PHE A 266 9.86 -4.08 -9.03
CA PHE A 266 10.41 -5.08 -8.13
C PHE A 266 11.88 -4.82 -7.80
N HIS A 267 12.13 -4.45 -6.55
CA HIS A 267 13.47 -4.41 -5.96
C HIS A 267 13.99 -5.81 -5.62
N GLY A 268 13.09 -6.74 -5.31
CA GLY A 268 13.45 -8.13 -4.98
C GLY A 268 13.98 -8.38 -3.58
N HIS A 269 14.11 -7.35 -2.75
CA HIS A 269 14.58 -7.49 -1.37
C HIS A 269 13.62 -6.80 -0.40
N PRO A 270 13.43 -7.31 0.83
CA PRO A 270 12.50 -6.71 1.80
C PRO A 270 13.06 -5.46 2.49
N ASN A 271 14.23 -4.98 2.07
CA ASN A 271 14.86 -3.75 2.51
C ASN A 271 15.86 -3.28 1.43
N PRO A 272 16.21 -1.99 1.37
CA PRO A 272 17.04 -1.47 0.29
C PRO A 272 18.54 -1.66 0.51
N GLY A 273 18.96 -2.17 1.67
CA GLY A 273 20.38 -2.36 2.02
C GLY A 273 21.19 -3.15 0.99
N PRO A 274 20.69 -4.25 0.40
CA PRO A 274 21.40 -4.98 -0.64
C PRO A 274 21.70 -4.18 -1.91
N ASN A 275 20.88 -3.18 -2.26
CA ASN A 275 21.07 -2.38 -3.47
C ASN A 275 20.33 -1.02 -3.40
N VAL A 276 20.95 -0.07 -2.69
CA VAL A 276 20.40 1.27 -2.44
C VAL A 276 20.19 2.05 -3.73
N ASP A 277 21.10 1.91 -4.70
CA ASP A 277 21.02 2.64 -5.97
C ASP A 277 19.89 2.12 -6.84
N LEU A 278 19.64 0.80 -6.85
CA LEU A 278 18.46 0.24 -7.51
C LEU A 278 17.17 0.84 -6.92
N TYR A 279 17.05 0.94 -5.59
CA TYR A 279 15.90 1.60 -4.98
C TYR A 279 15.71 3.02 -5.51
N LYS A 280 16.78 3.82 -5.57
CA LYS A 280 16.73 5.20 -6.11
C LYS A 280 16.28 5.23 -7.57
N VAL A 281 16.77 4.30 -8.40
CA VAL A 281 16.39 4.17 -9.80
C VAL A 281 14.92 3.80 -9.94
N LEU A 282 14.43 2.81 -9.20
CA LEU A 282 13.01 2.40 -9.26
C LEU A 282 12.07 3.52 -8.81
N VAL A 283 12.42 4.30 -7.78
CA VAL A 283 11.64 5.51 -7.39
C VAL A 283 11.60 6.52 -8.54
N LYS A 284 12.72 6.72 -9.24
CA LYS A 284 12.80 7.66 -10.37
C LYS A 284 11.97 7.19 -11.57
N GLU A 285 12.02 5.91 -11.91
CA GLU A 285 11.20 5.31 -12.97
C GLU A 285 9.70 5.47 -12.66
N LEU A 286 9.30 5.15 -11.43
CA LEU A 286 7.92 5.36 -10.99
C LEU A 286 7.52 6.84 -11.09
N ALA A 287 8.35 7.75 -10.60
CA ALA A 287 8.07 9.18 -10.67
C ALA A 287 7.89 9.66 -12.13
N GLN A 288 8.72 9.20 -13.07
CA GLN A 288 8.59 9.54 -14.48
C GLN A 288 7.30 9.02 -15.12
N ILE A 289 6.83 7.83 -14.74
CA ILE A 289 5.52 7.34 -15.19
C ILE A 289 4.39 8.21 -14.61
N LEU A 290 4.44 8.51 -13.31
CA LEU A 290 3.40 9.32 -12.66
C LEU A 290 3.33 10.73 -13.26
N GLU A 291 4.46 11.35 -13.58
CA GLU A 291 4.48 12.65 -14.29
C GLU A 291 3.80 12.57 -15.66
N ARG A 292 4.06 11.50 -16.43
CA ARG A 292 3.39 11.27 -17.72
C ARG A 292 1.88 11.10 -17.55
N GLN A 293 1.44 10.35 -16.53
CA GLN A 293 0.02 10.17 -16.22
C GLN A 293 -0.64 11.49 -15.81
N PHE A 294 0.02 12.32 -15.00
CA PHE A 294 -0.49 13.62 -14.56
C PHE A 294 -0.48 14.67 -15.68
N ALA A 295 0.45 14.60 -16.62
CA ALA A 295 0.44 15.45 -17.82
C ALA A 295 -0.80 15.16 -18.69
N GLY A 296 -1.17 13.89 -18.84
CA GLY A 296 -2.31 13.44 -19.65
C GLY A 296 -3.67 13.47 -18.94
N ASN A 297 -3.72 13.66 -17.62
CA ASN A 297 -4.95 13.60 -16.83
C ASN A 297 -5.01 14.74 -15.79
N ALA A 298 -5.74 15.82 -16.13
CA ALA A 298 -5.87 17.00 -15.27
C ALA A 298 -6.59 16.70 -13.94
N GLU A 299 -7.55 15.78 -13.93
CA GLU A 299 -8.27 15.41 -12.70
C GLU A 299 -7.35 14.70 -11.71
N SER A 300 -6.57 13.72 -12.19
CA SER A 300 -5.56 13.01 -11.40
C SER A 300 -4.47 13.95 -10.92
N ARG A 301 -3.99 14.85 -11.80
CA ARG A 301 -3.02 15.88 -11.46
C ARG A 301 -3.50 16.79 -10.33
N ALA A 302 -4.75 17.25 -10.39
CA ALA A 302 -5.35 18.09 -9.35
C ALA A 302 -5.64 17.33 -8.06
N ALA A 303 -5.99 16.04 -8.13
CA ALA A 303 -6.17 15.18 -6.96
C ALA A 303 -4.87 14.97 -6.17
N GLY A 304 -3.75 14.92 -6.89
CA GLY A 304 -2.42 14.78 -6.32
C GLY A 304 -2.10 13.35 -5.89
N MET A 305 -1.16 13.19 -4.95
CA MET A 305 -0.71 11.88 -4.47
C MET A 305 -0.41 11.86 -2.98
N VAL A 306 -0.52 10.68 -2.38
CA VAL A 306 -0.09 10.38 -1.01
C VAL A 306 0.98 9.29 -1.06
N ILE A 307 2.15 9.56 -0.50
CA ILE A 307 3.37 8.76 -0.61
C ILE A 307 3.70 8.20 0.78
N ASN A 308 3.56 6.89 0.96
CA ASN A 308 4.02 6.17 2.14
C ASN A 308 5.49 5.77 1.99
N THR A 309 6.28 5.86 3.07
CA THR A 309 7.69 5.49 3.06
C THR A 309 8.02 4.38 4.04
N MET A 310 9.17 3.74 3.86
CA MET A 310 9.76 2.87 4.88
C MET A 310 10.14 3.63 6.16
N GLY A 311 10.39 2.87 7.24
CA GLY A 311 10.76 3.41 8.55
C GLY A 311 12.26 3.62 8.78
N TRP A 312 13.11 3.52 7.75
CA TRP A 312 14.55 3.75 7.86
C TRP A 312 14.85 5.25 7.67
N ILE A 313 15.13 5.95 8.75
CA ILE A 313 15.22 7.42 8.79
C ILE A 313 16.62 7.96 9.10
N GLU A 314 17.61 7.09 9.22
CA GLU A 314 18.97 7.43 9.62
C GLU A 314 19.96 7.12 8.50
N ASN A 315 21.05 7.89 8.40
CA ASN A 315 22.13 7.69 7.44
C ASN A 315 21.59 7.54 6.00
N VAL A 316 21.91 6.43 5.33
CA VAL A 316 21.41 6.10 3.98
C VAL A 316 19.87 6.15 3.89
N GLY A 317 19.16 5.77 4.95
CA GLY A 317 17.70 5.88 4.98
C GLY A 317 17.22 7.33 4.84
N TYR A 318 17.91 8.27 5.49
CA TYR A 318 17.63 9.71 5.36
C TYR A 318 17.91 10.21 3.93
N GLU A 319 19.00 9.76 3.30
CA GLU A 319 19.30 10.09 1.90
C GLU A 319 18.21 9.57 0.94
N LEU A 320 17.70 8.37 1.18
CA LEU A 320 16.60 7.79 0.41
C LEU A 320 15.29 8.58 0.58
N LEU A 321 15.03 9.13 1.76
CA LEU A 321 13.90 10.04 1.98
C LEU A 321 14.05 11.33 1.17
N LEU A 322 15.22 11.98 1.21
CA LEU A 322 15.49 13.18 0.43
C LEU A 322 15.37 12.92 -1.08
N HIS A 323 15.94 11.81 -1.56
CA HIS A 323 15.79 11.38 -2.95
C HIS A 323 14.32 11.19 -3.33
N SER A 324 13.51 10.57 -2.47
CA SER A 324 12.09 10.35 -2.73
C SER A 324 11.29 11.65 -2.75
N ILE A 325 11.58 12.59 -1.84
CA ILE A 325 10.97 13.93 -1.82
C ILE A 325 11.24 14.64 -3.14
N ASP A 326 12.47 14.58 -3.64
CA ASP A 326 12.88 15.29 -4.84
C ASP A 326 12.39 14.62 -6.12
N ALA A 327 12.52 13.29 -6.23
CA ALA A 327 12.10 12.53 -7.39
C ALA A 327 10.58 12.64 -7.63
N LEU A 328 9.77 12.54 -6.57
CA LEU A 328 8.31 12.64 -6.66
C LEU A 328 7.79 14.09 -6.57
N LYS A 329 8.69 15.06 -6.39
CA LYS A 329 8.40 16.49 -6.17
C LYS A 329 7.37 16.71 -5.06
N ALA A 330 7.56 16.05 -3.92
CA ALA A 330 6.67 16.18 -2.77
C ALA A 330 6.69 17.64 -2.27
N ASN A 331 5.50 18.23 -2.11
CA ASN A 331 5.32 19.62 -1.67
C ASN A 331 4.69 19.72 -0.26
N VAL A 332 4.32 18.58 0.33
CA VAL A 332 3.90 18.49 1.73
C VAL A 332 4.60 17.30 2.37
N VAL A 333 5.42 17.53 3.40
CA VAL A 333 6.14 16.51 4.15
C VAL A 333 5.53 16.39 5.55
N LEU A 334 4.87 15.27 5.83
CA LEU A 334 4.25 14.97 7.11
C LEU A 334 5.19 14.11 7.95
N VAL A 335 5.76 14.66 9.02
CA VAL A 335 6.70 13.97 9.91
C VAL A 335 5.96 13.42 11.13
N LEU A 336 5.86 12.10 11.24
CA LEU A 336 5.16 11.43 12.34
C LEU A 336 6.12 11.07 13.49
N GLY A 337 5.89 11.68 14.66
CA GLY A 337 6.41 11.20 15.94
C GLY A 337 7.93 11.20 16.11
N GLN A 338 8.69 12.01 15.37
CA GLN A 338 10.15 12.10 15.50
C GLN A 338 10.70 13.52 15.32
N GLU A 339 11.13 14.13 16.44
CA GLU A 339 11.53 15.55 16.47
C GLU A 339 12.85 15.83 15.75
N LYS A 340 13.85 14.97 15.92
CA LYS A 340 15.14 15.09 15.24
C LYS A 340 14.96 15.10 13.73
N LEU A 341 14.18 14.16 13.20
CA LEU A 341 13.88 14.06 11.76
C LEU A 341 13.14 15.31 11.27
N PHE A 342 12.17 15.81 12.03
CA PHE A 342 11.46 17.04 11.69
C PHE A 342 12.41 18.24 11.60
N SER A 343 13.30 18.41 12.58
CA SER A 343 14.29 19.50 12.58
C SER A 343 15.22 19.42 11.37
N MET A 344 15.76 18.23 11.08
CA MET A 344 16.64 18.00 9.94
C MET A 344 15.96 18.29 8.59
N LEU A 345 14.74 17.79 8.39
CA LEU A 345 13.98 18.03 7.15
C LEU A 345 13.58 19.49 6.99
N LYS A 346 13.16 20.14 8.09
CA LYS A 346 12.81 21.56 8.06
C LYS A 346 14.00 22.44 7.71
N ASP A 347 15.20 22.10 8.19
CA ASP A 347 16.43 22.82 7.88
C ASP A 347 16.84 22.63 6.41
N VAL A 348 16.94 21.38 5.94
CA VAL A 348 17.36 21.05 4.57
C VAL A 348 16.36 21.56 3.52
N LEU A 349 15.06 21.53 3.81
CA LEU A 349 14.01 21.96 2.89
C LEU A 349 13.65 23.45 3.01
N LYS A 350 14.30 24.20 3.91
CA LYS A 350 14.06 25.63 4.11
C LYS A 350 14.30 26.45 2.83
N SER A 351 15.20 26.01 1.96
CA SER A 351 15.51 26.63 0.67
C SER A 351 14.46 26.36 -0.42
N LYS A 352 13.50 25.46 -0.18
CA LYS A 352 12.44 25.09 -1.12
C LYS A 352 11.11 25.73 -0.66
N PRO A 353 10.78 26.95 -1.13
CA PRO A 353 9.64 27.72 -0.61
C PRO A 353 8.27 27.06 -0.87
N ASN A 354 8.21 26.11 -1.80
CA ASN A 354 7.00 25.39 -2.16
C ASN A 354 6.83 24.05 -1.39
N VAL A 355 7.65 23.78 -0.38
CA VAL A 355 7.59 22.53 0.40
C VAL A 355 7.25 22.83 1.86
N ASP A 356 6.08 22.36 2.29
CA ASP A 356 5.65 22.50 3.68
C ASP A 356 6.06 21.28 4.51
N VAL A 357 6.78 21.51 5.61
CA VAL A 357 7.16 20.46 6.56
C VAL A 357 6.30 20.57 7.82
N VAL A 358 5.46 19.58 8.07
CA VAL A 358 4.48 19.57 9.17
C VAL A 358 4.77 18.41 10.11
N LYS A 359 4.88 18.69 11.42
CA LYS A 359 5.02 17.66 12.46
C LYS A 359 3.64 17.22 12.92
N LEU A 360 3.43 15.90 12.99
CA LEU A 360 2.21 15.29 13.51
C LEU A 360 2.54 14.33 14.67
N GLN A 361 1.63 14.22 15.62
CA GLN A 361 1.72 13.26 16.70
C GLN A 361 1.40 11.85 16.20
N LYS A 362 2.14 10.85 16.67
CA LYS A 362 1.77 9.45 16.43
C LYS A 362 0.57 9.08 17.31
N SER A 363 -0.29 8.18 16.84
CA SER A 363 -1.37 7.64 17.68
C SER A 363 -0.79 6.77 18.81
N GLY A 364 -1.37 6.86 20.01
CA GLY A 364 -1.06 5.95 21.11
C GLY A 364 -1.47 4.50 20.86
N GLY A 365 -2.31 4.26 19.83
CA GLY A 365 -2.73 2.92 19.41
C GLY A 365 -1.73 2.20 18.51
N VAL A 366 -0.62 2.84 18.14
CA VAL A 366 0.39 2.20 17.29
C VAL A 366 1.22 1.21 18.12
N VAL A 367 1.20 -0.04 17.69
CA VAL A 367 1.91 -1.14 18.36
C VAL A 367 3.29 -1.36 17.72
N THR A 368 4.31 -1.49 18.58
CA THR A 368 5.67 -1.85 18.15
C THR A 368 5.71 -3.30 17.66
N ARG A 369 6.29 -3.54 16.49
CA ARG A 369 6.38 -4.86 15.86
C ARG A 369 7.81 -5.36 15.82
N LEU A 370 8.04 -6.50 16.45
CA LEU A 370 9.31 -7.23 16.41
C LEU A 370 9.62 -7.75 15.00
N GLY A 371 10.89 -8.02 14.72
CA GLY A 371 11.36 -8.50 13.40
C GLY A 371 10.65 -9.77 12.92
N ASN A 372 10.35 -10.71 13.82
CA ASN A 372 9.63 -11.94 13.50
C ASN A 372 8.18 -11.69 13.07
N VAL A 373 7.49 -10.73 13.70
CA VAL A 373 6.12 -10.33 13.34
C VAL A 373 6.12 -9.75 11.93
N ARG A 374 7.08 -8.88 11.61
CA ARG A 374 7.24 -8.32 10.25
C ARG A 374 7.55 -9.40 9.22
N LYS A 375 8.38 -10.39 9.57
CA LYS A 375 8.67 -11.55 8.72
C LYS A 375 7.39 -12.34 8.44
N LYS A 376 6.60 -12.66 9.47
CA LYS A 376 5.30 -13.35 9.30
C LYS A 376 4.35 -12.55 8.43
N ALA A 377 4.21 -11.24 8.66
CA ALA A 377 3.39 -10.35 7.84
C ALA A 377 3.81 -10.37 6.36
N ARG A 378 5.12 -10.39 6.06
CA ARG A 378 5.62 -10.55 4.68
C ARG A 378 5.18 -11.87 4.04
N HIS A 379 5.25 -12.98 4.79
CA HIS A 379 4.80 -14.28 4.27
C HIS A 379 3.30 -14.28 4.04
N TYR A 380 2.52 -13.69 4.95
CA TYR A 380 1.08 -13.54 4.79
C TYR A 380 0.73 -12.72 3.55
N ARG A 381 1.43 -11.60 3.28
CA ARG A 381 1.22 -10.80 2.07
C ARG A 381 1.50 -11.56 0.77
N ILE A 382 2.48 -12.48 0.77
CA ILE A 382 2.72 -13.35 -0.40
C ILE A 382 1.59 -14.37 -0.55
N LYS A 383 1.13 -14.97 0.55
CA LYS A 383 -0.04 -15.87 0.53
C LYS A 383 -1.29 -15.13 0.03
N GLU A 384 -1.60 -13.97 0.59
CA GLU A 384 -2.73 -13.13 0.19
C GLU A 384 -2.71 -12.78 -1.30
N TYR A 385 -1.53 -12.54 -1.88
CA TYR A 385 -1.40 -12.31 -3.32
C TYR A 385 -1.86 -13.51 -4.17
N PHE A 386 -1.56 -14.74 -3.77
CA PHE A 386 -1.91 -15.94 -4.53
C PHE A 386 -3.34 -16.44 -4.23
N TYR A 387 -3.78 -16.37 -2.98
CA TYR A 387 -5.04 -16.96 -2.53
C TYR A 387 -6.13 -15.93 -2.24
N GLY A 388 -5.82 -14.63 -2.28
CA GLY A 388 -6.76 -13.58 -1.89
C GLY A 388 -6.85 -13.42 -0.37
N PRO A 389 -7.49 -12.34 0.11
CA PRO A 389 -7.67 -12.05 1.53
C PRO A 389 -8.57 -13.08 2.24
N SER A 390 -9.50 -13.69 1.51
CA SER A 390 -10.44 -14.69 2.03
C SER A 390 -10.13 -16.13 1.59
N ASN A 391 -8.95 -16.39 1.01
CA ASN A 391 -8.61 -17.65 0.33
C ASN A 391 -9.60 -18.02 -0.78
N ASP A 392 -10.13 -17.02 -1.48
CA ASP A 392 -11.12 -17.12 -2.55
C ASP A 392 -10.50 -17.16 -3.95
N PHE A 393 -9.21 -16.85 -4.09
CA PHE A 393 -8.47 -17.03 -5.34
C PHE A 393 -7.94 -18.46 -5.44
N SER A 394 -7.90 -18.97 -6.67
CA SER A 394 -7.41 -20.32 -6.97
C SER A 394 -6.15 -20.21 -7.84
N PRO A 395 -4.95 -20.09 -7.24
CA PRO A 395 -3.72 -20.04 -8.01
C PRO A 395 -3.47 -21.38 -8.70
N HIS A 396 -2.72 -21.35 -9.80
CA HIS A 396 -2.53 -22.50 -10.67
C HIS A 396 -1.07 -22.92 -10.77
N SER A 397 -0.82 -24.23 -10.77
CA SER A 397 0.50 -24.80 -10.99
C SER A 397 0.75 -24.99 -12.48
N ASN A 398 1.78 -24.35 -13.01
CA ASN A 398 2.16 -24.42 -14.42
C ASN A 398 3.58 -24.96 -14.55
N THR A 399 3.86 -25.65 -15.65
CA THR A 399 5.20 -26.15 -15.97
C THR A 399 5.68 -25.53 -17.28
N ALA A 400 6.90 -24.99 -17.29
CA ALA A 400 7.55 -24.44 -18.49
C ALA A 400 8.91 -25.11 -18.73
N ASN A 401 9.41 -25.05 -19.96
CA ASN A 401 10.78 -25.50 -20.24
C ASN A 401 11.78 -24.41 -19.80
N PHE A 402 13.01 -24.80 -19.46
CA PHE A 402 14.07 -23.87 -19.12
C PHE A 402 14.35 -22.86 -20.25
N SER A 403 14.14 -23.24 -21.50
CA SER A 403 14.33 -22.38 -22.68
C SER A 403 13.31 -21.25 -22.79
N ASP A 404 12.15 -21.40 -22.15
CA ASP A 404 11.02 -20.49 -22.33
C ASP A 404 11.10 -19.30 -21.37
N LEU A 405 12.01 -19.38 -20.39
CA LEU A 405 12.18 -18.39 -19.33
C LEU A 405 13.62 -17.87 -19.31
N SER A 406 13.77 -16.58 -19.01
CA SER A 406 15.07 -15.96 -18.82
C SER A 406 15.07 -15.22 -17.49
N ILE A 407 15.86 -15.73 -16.55
CA ILE A 407 15.90 -15.23 -15.17
C ILE A 407 17.06 -14.26 -15.02
N TYR A 408 16.79 -13.08 -14.47
CA TYR A 408 17.76 -12.03 -14.22
C TYR A 408 17.80 -11.64 -12.76
N ARG A 409 18.96 -11.22 -12.30
CA ARG A 409 19.17 -10.50 -11.04
C ARG A 409 19.67 -9.10 -11.36
N VAL A 410 19.23 -8.12 -10.58
CA VAL A 410 19.67 -6.73 -10.72
C VAL A 410 20.76 -6.43 -9.69
N GLY A 411 21.91 -5.99 -10.17
CA GLY A 411 23.10 -5.78 -9.36
C GLY A 411 23.82 -7.09 -9.01
N GLY A 412 25.04 -6.95 -8.48
CA GLY A 412 25.93 -8.08 -8.21
C GLY A 412 26.53 -8.66 -9.50
N GLY A 413 27.84 -8.55 -9.66
CA GLY A 413 28.57 -9.08 -10.82
C GLY A 413 30.08 -9.01 -10.56
N PRO A 414 30.91 -9.62 -11.42
CA PRO A 414 32.35 -9.55 -11.29
C PRO A 414 32.80 -8.09 -11.32
N GLN A 415 33.53 -7.67 -10.29
CA GLN A 415 34.14 -6.36 -10.21
C GLN A 415 35.29 -6.25 -11.22
N ALA A 416 35.47 -5.07 -11.81
CA ALA A 416 36.64 -4.83 -12.64
C ALA A 416 37.91 -5.06 -11.81
N PRO A 417 38.90 -5.82 -12.31
CA PRO A 417 40.15 -6.02 -11.59
C PRO A 417 40.83 -4.67 -11.35
N ARG A 418 41.49 -4.52 -10.19
CA ARG A 418 42.17 -3.26 -9.80
C ARG A 418 43.18 -2.76 -10.84
N SER A 419 43.73 -3.65 -11.66
CA SER A 419 44.63 -3.32 -12.76
C SER A 419 43.96 -2.57 -13.93
N ALA A 420 42.63 -2.62 -14.04
CA ALA A 420 41.83 -1.93 -15.05
C ALA A 420 41.22 -0.60 -14.53
N LEU A 421 41.52 -0.20 -13.29
CA LEU A 421 40.99 0.99 -12.66
C LEU A 421 42.06 2.10 -12.55
N PRO A 422 41.69 3.39 -12.66
CA PRO A 422 42.59 4.50 -12.35
C PRO A 422 43.19 4.38 -10.95
N ILE A 423 44.42 4.87 -10.76
CA ILE A 423 45.07 4.89 -9.44
C ILE A 423 44.17 5.62 -8.44
N GLY A 424 43.75 4.90 -7.39
CA GLY A 424 42.86 5.41 -6.33
C GLY A 424 41.37 5.09 -6.50
N ALA A 425 40.96 4.45 -7.60
CA ALA A 425 39.58 4.01 -7.79
C ALA A 425 39.34 2.60 -7.23
N GLU A 426 38.30 2.43 -6.41
CA GLU A 426 37.86 1.11 -5.93
C GLU A 426 36.90 0.45 -6.94
N PRO A 427 36.93 -0.88 -7.09
CA PRO A 427 36.00 -1.58 -7.97
C PRO A 427 34.56 -1.44 -7.48
N ALA A 428 33.77 -0.61 -8.16
CA ALA A 428 32.33 -0.58 -7.99
C ALA A 428 31.68 -1.48 -9.05
N ALA A 429 30.96 -2.51 -8.64
CA ALA A 429 30.05 -3.20 -9.54
C ALA A 429 28.91 -2.23 -9.90
N ASP A 430 28.54 -2.14 -11.17
CA ASP A 430 27.36 -1.36 -11.58
C ASP A 430 26.12 -1.89 -10.83
N PRO A 431 25.50 -1.09 -9.95
CA PRO A 431 24.40 -1.53 -9.11
C PRO A 431 23.13 -1.84 -9.92
N THR A 432 23.05 -1.35 -11.16
CA THR A 432 21.92 -1.58 -12.07
C THR A 432 22.19 -2.62 -13.13
N ARG A 433 23.37 -3.27 -13.10
CA ARG A 433 23.71 -4.29 -14.08
C ARG A 433 22.75 -5.47 -14.00
N LEU A 434 22.20 -5.86 -15.14
CA LEU A 434 21.43 -7.09 -15.27
C LEU A 434 22.38 -8.28 -15.45
N VAL A 435 22.21 -9.29 -14.60
CA VAL A 435 22.97 -10.53 -14.66
C VAL A 435 22.01 -11.69 -14.89
N HIS A 436 22.22 -12.42 -15.97
CA HIS A 436 21.48 -13.63 -16.25
C HIS A 436 21.81 -14.70 -15.19
N VAL A 437 20.78 -15.32 -14.63
CA VAL A 437 20.91 -16.35 -13.60
C VAL A 437 20.64 -17.71 -14.21
N THR A 438 21.62 -18.60 -14.11
CA THR A 438 21.44 -20.00 -14.51
C THR A 438 20.48 -20.68 -13.55
N ILE A 439 19.50 -21.42 -14.09
CA ILE A 439 18.54 -22.19 -13.28
C ILE A 439 19.27 -23.21 -12.41
N SER A 440 18.98 -23.19 -11.12
CA SER A 440 19.70 -23.97 -10.11
C SER A 440 18.76 -24.40 -8.97
N LYS A 441 19.15 -25.43 -8.20
CA LYS A 441 18.29 -26.04 -7.15
C LYS A 441 17.91 -25.06 -6.03
N ASP A 442 18.74 -24.06 -5.79
CA ASP A 442 18.56 -22.95 -4.83
C ASP A 442 17.44 -21.97 -5.22
N MET A 443 16.87 -22.09 -6.42
CA MET A 443 15.67 -21.35 -6.81
C MET A 443 14.38 -21.98 -6.29
N HIS A 444 14.44 -23.15 -5.64
CA HIS A 444 13.27 -23.77 -5.03
C HIS A 444 12.64 -22.82 -3.99
N HIS A 445 11.33 -22.61 -4.08
CA HIS A 445 10.56 -21.62 -3.31
C HIS A 445 10.88 -20.15 -3.59
N ALA A 446 11.71 -19.84 -4.60
CA ALA A 446 11.98 -18.45 -4.95
C ALA A 446 10.71 -17.80 -5.54
N VAL A 447 10.44 -16.57 -5.10
CA VAL A 447 9.40 -15.73 -5.69
C VAL A 447 10.04 -14.85 -6.76
N LEU A 448 9.56 -14.99 -7.99
CA LEU A 448 10.08 -14.27 -9.16
C LEU A 448 9.03 -13.29 -9.67
N ALA A 449 9.48 -12.09 -10.05
CA ALA A 449 8.62 -11.12 -10.73
C ALA A 449 8.64 -11.35 -12.24
N VAL A 450 7.46 -11.36 -12.86
CA VAL A 450 7.29 -11.47 -14.31
C VAL A 450 7.31 -10.06 -14.90
N SER A 451 8.32 -9.71 -15.69
CA SER A 451 8.44 -8.36 -16.26
C SER A 451 7.63 -8.22 -17.56
N TYR A 452 7.04 -7.06 -17.78
CA TYR A 452 6.47 -6.67 -19.09
C TYR A 452 7.52 -6.22 -20.11
N ALA A 453 8.81 -6.22 -19.75
CA ALA A 453 9.89 -5.86 -20.66
C ALA A 453 9.88 -6.72 -21.94
N LYS A 454 10.15 -6.08 -23.09
CA LYS A 454 10.28 -6.79 -24.38
C LYS A 454 11.73 -7.15 -24.68
N GLU A 455 12.66 -6.40 -24.11
CA GLU A 455 14.11 -6.58 -24.23
C GLU A 455 14.76 -6.56 -22.84
N PRO A 456 15.89 -7.25 -22.60
CA PRO A 456 16.49 -7.35 -21.28
C PRO A 456 16.84 -5.99 -20.65
N ASP A 457 17.38 -5.05 -21.41
CA ASP A 457 17.75 -3.70 -20.95
C ASP A 457 16.56 -2.86 -20.47
N GLN A 458 15.33 -3.25 -20.82
CA GLN A 458 14.10 -2.60 -20.38
C GLN A 458 13.58 -3.13 -19.02
N ILE A 459 14.19 -4.18 -18.46
CA ILE A 459 13.69 -4.86 -17.24
C ILE A 459 13.52 -3.89 -16.06
N ILE A 460 14.45 -2.96 -15.87
CA ILE A 460 14.44 -2.04 -14.72
C ILE A 460 13.37 -0.95 -14.86
N SER A 461 13.12 -0.48 -16.09
CA SER A 461 12.14 0.58 -16.38
C SER A 461 10.73 0.05 -16.65
N SER A 462 10.57 -1.27 -16.78
CA SER A 462 9.29 -1.92 -17.07
C SER A 462 8.52 -2.29 -15.82
N ASN A 463 7.20 -2.12 -15.91
CA ASN A 463 6.26 -2.62 -14.92
C ASN A 463 6.32 -4.16 -14.82
N VAL A 464 6.00 -4.68 -13.64
CA VAL A 464 5.85 -6.12 -13.42
C VAL A 464 4.39 -6.53 -13.67
N ALA A 465 4.20 -7.66 -14.37
CA ALA A 465 2.90 -8.26 -14.64
C ALA A 465 2.31 -8.98 -13.42
N GLY A 466 3.18 -9.54 -12.60
CA GLY A 466 2.83 -10.25 -11.39
C GLY A 466 4.00 -11.09 -10.89
N PHE A 467 3.71 -12.00 -9.98
CA PHE A 467 4.70 -12.85 -9.33
C PHE A 467 4.34 -14.33 -9.48
N ILE A 468 5.38 -15.16 -9.55
CA ILE A 468 5.28 -16.62 -9.51
C ILE A 468 6.13 -17.16 -8.37
N CYS A 469 5.78 -18.33 -7.85
CA CYS A 469 6.61 -19.05 -6.87
C CYS A 469 7.09 -20.38 -7.47
N ILE A 470 8.39 -20.62 -7.48
CA ILE A 470 8.94 -21.89 -7.98
C ILE A 470 8.65 -23.00 -6.97
N THR A 471 7.98 -24.06 -7.43
CA THR A 471 7.60 -25.21 -6.60
C THR A 471 8.43 -26.46 -6.90
N GLU A 472 8.96 -26.60 -8.12
CA GLU A 472 9.77 -27.75 -8.51
C GLU A 472 10.74 -27.42 -9.64
N ILE A 473 11.89 -28.08 -9.67
CA ILE A 473 12.90 -27.93 -10.73
C ILE A 473 13.39 -29.33 -11.13
N ASP A 474 13.07 -29.74 -12.36
CA ASP A 474 13.47 -31.01 -12.95
C ASP A 474 14.59 -30.76 -13.98
N PHE A 475 15.83 -31.11 -13.61
CA PHE A 475 17.01 -30.94 -14.47
C PHE A 475 17.09 -31.99 -15.58
N ASP A 476 16.54 -33.18 -15.37
CA ASP A 476 16.59 -34.27 -16.35
C ASP A 476 15.66 -33.94 -17.52
N ARG A 477 14.46 -33.42 -17.22
CA ARG A 477 13.49 -32.97 -18.22
C ARG A 477 13.69 -31.52 -18.65
N LYS A 478 14.57 -30.76 -17.99
CA LYS A 478 14.78 -29.32 -18.17
C LYS A 478 13.48 -28.51 -18.05
N LYS A 479 12.70 -28.83 -17.01
CA LYS A 479 11.40 -28.23 -16.74
C LYS A 479 11.37 -27.59 -15.36
N ILE A 480 10.64 -26.49 -15.26
CA ILE A 480 10.37 -25.79 -14.01
C ILE A 480 8.87 -25.72 -13.78
N THR A 481 8.45 -26.07 -12.57
CA THR A 481 7.06 -25.96 -12.13
C THR A 481 6.95 -24.77 -11.18
N TYR A 482 5.93 -23.94 -11.38
CA TYR A 482 5.69 -22.75 -10.60
C TYR A 482 4.21 -22.53 -10.34
N LEU A 483 3.90 -21.93 -9.20
CA LEU A 483 2.59 -21.41 -8.86
C LEU A 483 2.43 -20.00 -9.45
N ALA A 484 1.32 -19.76 -10.14
CA ALA A 484 0.95 -18.46 -10.71
C ALA A 484 -0.47 -18.05 -10.25
N PRO A 485 -0.79 -16.75 -10.18
CA PRO A 485 -2.12 -16.27 -9.78
C PRO A 485 -3.21 -16.56 -10.83
N SER A 486 -2.83 -16.88 -12.08
CA SER A 486 -3.76 -17.15 -13.18
C SER A 486 -3.31 -18.35 -14.01
N VAL A 487 -4.27 -18.93 -14.74
CA VAL A 487 -4.03 -20.04 -15.67
C VAL A 487 -3.50 -19.48 -16.99
N GLY A 488 -2.59 -20.20 -17.62
CA GLY A 488 -2.09 -19.91 -18.96
C GLY A 488 -0.61 -19.56 -18.99
N GLU A 489 -0.16 -19.08 -20.14
CA GLU A 489 1.22 -18.66 -20.34
C GLU A 489 1.51 -17.34 -19.59
N LEU A 490 2.77 -17.19 -19.18
CA LEU A 490 3.20 -15.95 -18.53
C LEU A 490 3.12 -14.77 -19.52
N PRO A 491 2.66 -13.59 -19.07
CA PRO A 491 2.62 -12.38 -19.92
C PRO A 491 3.99 -11.92 -20.44
N GLY A 492 5.08 -12.41 -19.85
CA GLY A 492 6.45 -12.13 -20.29
C GLY A 492 7.40 -13.27 -19.93
N ARG A 493 8.47 -13.40 -20.72
CA ARG A 493 9.51 -14.43 -20.53
C ARG A 493 10.62 -14.01 -19.56
N PHE A 494 10.75 -12.71 -19.29
CA PHE A 494 11.79 -12.16 -18.43
C PHE A 494 11.34 -12.16 -16.99
N LEU A 495 12.09 -12.89 -16.16
CA LEU A 495 11.83 -13.04 -14.75
C LEU A 495 12.91 -12.34 -13.94
N ILE A 496 12.52 -11.65 -12.88
CA ILE A 496 13.44 -10.95 -11.98
C ILE A 496 13.50 -11.72 -10.65
N MET A 497 14.70 -12.14 -10.27
CA MET A 497 14.98 -12.87 -9.03
C MET A 497 15.62 -11.95 -7.99
N GLY A 498 14.98 -11.90 -6.83
CA GLY A 498 15.50 -11.25 -5.64
C GLY A 498 15.94 -12.25 -4.56
N SER A 499 15.78 -11.87 -3.29
CA SER A 499 16.02 -12.74 -2.13
C SER A 499 14.73 -13.24 -1.47
N LEU A 500 13.57 -13.06 -2.11
CA LEU A 500 12.30 -13.50 -1.57
C LEU A 500 12.09 -14.99 -1.83
N ALA A 501 11.75 -15.72 -0.77
CA ALA A 501 11.35 -17.10 -0.84
C ALA A 501 10.07 -17.30 -0.04
N TRP A 502 9.18 -18.16 -0.53
CA TRP A 502 7.90 -18.47 0.10
C TRP A 502 7.57 -19.94 -0.09
N LEU A 503 7.31 -20.61 1.03
CA LEU A 503 6.82 -21.97 1.07
C LEU A 503 5.32 -21.92 1.31
N GLU A 504 4.55 -22.62 0.49
CA GLU A 504 3.13 -22.86 0.71
C GLU A 504 2.98 -23.76 1.94
N THR A 505 2.36 -23.23 3.00
CA THR A 505 2.11 -23.92 4.27
C THR A 505 0.65 -23.83 4.68
#